data_AF-A0A920K1I9-F1
#
_entry.id   AF-A0A920K1I9-F1
#
_cell.length_a   1.000
_cell.length_b   1.000
_cell.length_c   1.000
_cell.angle_alpha   90.00
_cell.angle_beta   90.00
_cell.angle_gamma   90.00
#
_symmetry.space_group_name_H-M   'P 1'
#
loop_
_entity.id
_entity.type
_entity.pdbx_description
1 polymer ?
#
loop_
_entity_poly.entity_id
_entity_poly.type
_entity_poly.pdbx_seq_one_letter_code
_entity_poly.pdbx_strand_id
1 'polypeptide(L)'
;MFSRRDFLQVGMATSAIYGASGFGSFSKLSAQQKLSQDDLLRFDTYGNVSLIHITDIHAQLKPIYFREPEINLGVGSALGQVPHITGANFRKMYGIDDGSPSHYALTHNDFSALANEYGRVGGLDRVATVVKSIRADRPDAILLDGGDTWHGSYTCHHTQGQDMVNVMNALNTEAMTFHWEFTLVLTEYMK
;
A
#
# COMPACT_ATOMS: atom_id res chain seq x y z
N MET A 1 43.90 -7.26 31.42
CA MET A 1 43.25 -8.47 30.89
C MET A 1 41.75 -8.25 30.95
N PHE A 2 41.05 -8.31 29.83
CA PHE A 2 39.58 -8.32 29.83
C PHE A 2 39.10 -9.62 30.47
N SER A 3 38.25 -9.53 31.50
CA SER A 3 37.66 -10.72 32.12
C SER A 3 36.49 -11.24 31.27
N ARG A 4 36.13 -12.52 31.43
CA ARG A 4 34.92 -13.08 30.80
C ARG A 4 33.65 -12.31 31.16
N ARG A 5 33.61 -11.71 32.35
CA ARG A 5 32.50 -10.88 32.83
C ARG A 5 32.44 -9.54 32.09
N ASP A 6 33.59 -8.91 31.86
CA ASP A 6 33.66 -7.64 31.12
C ASP A 6 33.24 -7.83 29.66
N PHE A 7 33.65 -8.95 29.04
CA PHE A 7 33.23 -9.29 27.68
C PHE A 7 31.71 -9.49 27.57
N LEU A 8 31.10 -10.18 28.54
CA LEU A 8 29.64 -10.37 28.57
C LEU A 8 28.89 -9.07 28.86
N GLN A 9 29.40 -8.22 29.75
CA GLN A 9 28.79 -6.91 30.03
C GLN A 9 28.88 -5.97 28.84
N VAL A 10 30.01 -5.92 28.14
CA VAL A 10 30.16 -5.13 26.91
C VAL A 10 29.28 -5.71 25.81
N GLY A 11 29.24 -7.03 25.63
CA GLY A 11 28.36 -7.68 24.66
C GLY A 11 26.87 -7.37 24.90
N MET A 12 26.41 -7.43 26.15
CA MET A 12 25.04 -7.06 26.51
C MET A 12 24.76 -5.56 26.36
N ALA A 13 25.71 -4.69 26.73
CA ALA A 13 25.56 -3.26 26.56
C ALA A 13 25.52 -2.88 25.07
N THR A 14 26.37 -3.48 24.24
CA THR A 14 26.39 -3.26 22.79
C THR A 14 25.11 -3.80 22.13
N SER A 15 24.60 -4.97 22.52
CA SER A 15 23.34 -5.50 21.99
C SER A 15 22.12 -4.75 22.50
N ALA A 16 22.14 -4.20 23.71
CA ALA A 16 21.11 -3.29 24.21
C ALA A 16 21.15 -1.93 23.49
N ILE A 17 22.33 -1.39 23.18
CA ILE A 17 22.47 -0.16 22.40
C ILE A 17 22.04 -0.41 20.95
N TYR A 18 22.39 -1.55 20.35
CA TYR A 18 21.96 -1.91 18.99
C TYR A 18 20.45 -2.23 18.92
N GLY A 19 19.91 -2.84 19.98
CA GLY A 19 18.48 -3.05 20.14
C GLY A 19 17.72 -1.73 20.35
N ALA A 20 18.22 -0.84 21.22
CA ALA A 20 17.59 0.44 21.53
C ALA A 20 17.83 1.53 20.46
N SER A 21 18.84 1.39 19.59
CA SER A 21 19.12 2.33 18.49
C SER A 21 18.23 2.15 17.26
N GLY A 22 17.21 1.29 17.34
CA GLY A 22 16.23 1.09 16.27
C GLY A 22 16.73 0.25 15.09
N PHE A 23 17.97 -0.25 15.11
CA PHE A 23 18.47 -1.18 14.09
C PHE A 23 18.02 -2.62 14.39
N GLY A 24 16.77 -2.94 14.03
CA GLY A 24 16.41 -4.30 13.61
C GLY A 24 15.83 -5.27 14.63
N SER A 25 15.29 -4.84 15.78
CA SER A 25 14.54 -5.76 16.67
C SER A 25 13.38 -5.19 17.48
N PHE A 26 13.19 -3.87 17.57
CA PHE A 26 11.98 -3.33 18.25
C PHE A 26 10.69 -3.59 17.46
N SER A 27 10.77 -3.68 16.12
CA SER A 27 9.63 -4.03 15.26
C SER A 27 9.05 -5.41 15.61
N LYS A 28 9.87 -6.36 16.09
CA LYS A 28 9.41 -7.70 16.50
C LYS A 28 8.72 -7.73 17.87
N LEU A 29 8.99 -6.75 18.74
CA LEU A 29 8.46 -6.72 20.11
C LEU A 29 7.20 -5.85 20.25
N SER A 30 6.99 -4.86 19.37
CA SER A 30 5.79 -4.01 19.39
C SER A 30 4.59 -4.61 18.64
N ALA A 31 4.77 -5.64 17.80
CA ALA A 31 3.74 -6.10 16.87
C ALA A 31 3.14 -7.48 17.20
N GLN A 32 2.77 -7.72 18.46
CA GLN A 32 1.99 -8.92 18.82
C GLN A 32 0.47 -8.77 18.66
N GLN A 33 -0.03 -7.58 18.32
CA GLN A 33 -1.43 -7.41 17.92
C GLN A 33 -1.56 -7.65 16.41
N LYS A 34 -2.00 -8.86 16.04
CA LYS A 34 -2.49 -9.11 14.68
C LYS A 34 -3.68 -8.18 14.45
N LEU A 35 -3.53 -7.17 13.60
CA LEU A 35 -4.66 -6.42 13.07
C LEU A 35 -5.60 -7.40 12.37
N SER A 36 -6.88 -7.40 12.76
CA SER A 36 -7.91 -8.10 12.01
C SER A 36 -8.39 -7.27 10.84
N GLN A 37 -9.02 -7.93 9.86
CA GLN A 37 -9.69 -7.21 8.76
C GLN A 37 -10.76 -6.25 9.31
N ASP A 38 -11.47 -6.63 10.37
CA ASP A 38 -12.48 -5.79 11.02
C ASP A 38 -11.88 -4.59 11.76
N ASP A 39 -10.58 -4.60 12.06
CA ASP A 39 -9.88 -3.42 12.59
C ASP A 39 -9.50 -2.47 11.46
N LEU A 40 -9.07 -3.01 10.31
CA LEU A 40 -8.71 -2.23 9.11
C LEU A 40 -9.92 -1.61 8.41
N LEU A 41 -11.08 -2.26 8.49
CA LEU A 41 -12.33 -1.83 7.85
C LEU A 41 -13.26 -1.09 8.80
N ARG A 42 -12.81 -0.77 10.02
CA ARG A 42 -13.61 0.00 10.97
C ARG A 42 -13.49 1.48 10.66
N PHE A 43 -14.51 2.05 10.05
CA PHE A 43 -14.63 3.49 9.87
C PHE A 43 -16.01 3.96 10.33
N ASP A 44 -16.04 5.11 11.01
CA ASP A 44 -17.30 5.74 11.35
C ASP A 44 -17.97 6.28 10.09
N THR A 45 -19.26 6.01 9.96
CA THR A 45 -20.02 6.58 8.86
C THR A 45 -20.27 8.07 9.11
N TYR A 46 -19.66 8.93 8.31
CA TYR A 46 -19.89 10.37 8.29
C TYR A 46 -20.28 10.91 6.89
N GLY A 47 -21.02 12.03 6.84
CA GLY A 47 -21.38 12.73 5.61
C GLY A 47 -22.44 12.03 4.74
N ASN A 48 -22.84 12.72 3.66
CA ASN A 48 -23.96 12.31 2.80
C ASN A 48 -23.52 11.58 1.51
N VAL A 49 -22.23 11.59 1.20
CA VAL A 49 -21.68 10.99 -0.02
C VAL A 49 -20.44 10.21 0.38
N SER A 50 -20.31 8.98 -0.15
CA SER A 50 -19.14 8.13 0.04
C SER A 50 -18.55 7.79 -1.33
N LEU A 51 -17.29 8.15 -1.51
CA LEU A 51 -16.53 7.84 -2.72
C LEU A 51 -15.48 6.79 -2.38
N ILE A 52 -15.49 5.68 -3.10
CA ILE A 52 -14.43 4.68 -3.09
C ILE A 52 -13.58 4.97 -4.32
N HIS A 53 -12.32 5.35 -4.12
CA HIS A 53 -11.41 5.66 -5.22
C HIS A 53 -10.28 4.64 -5.29
N ILE A 54 -10.05 4.10 -6.48
CA ILE A 54 -8.94 3.23 -6.82
C ILE A 54 -8.29 3.80 -8.08
N THR A 55 -6.98 3.67 -8.23
CA THR A 55 -6.25 4.16 -9.41
C THR A 55 -4.99 3.33 -9.61
N ASP A 56 -4.45 3.33 -10.83
CA ASP A 56 -3.13 2.80 -11.17
C ASP A 56 -2.97 1.32 -10.76
N ILE A 57 -4.03 0.51 -10.93
CA ILE A 57 -4.00 -0.92 -10.60
C ILE A 57 -2.96 -1.65 -11.46
N HIS A 58 -2.70 -1.15 -12.67
CA HIS A 58 -1.76 -1.71 -13.63
C HIS A 58 -1.90 -3.23 -13.79
N ALA A 59 -3.15 -3.68 -13.93
CA ALA A 59 -3.55 -5.07 -14.09
C ALA A 59 -2.97 -6.05 -13.05
N GLN A 60 -2.68 -5.57 -11.82
CA GLN A 60 -2.24 -6.40 -10.69
C GLN A 60 -3.43 -7.12 -10.05
N LEU A 61 -3.91 -8.18 -10.71
CA LEU A 61 -5.02 -9.00 -10.23
C LEU A 61 -4.73 -9.74 -8.92
N LYS A 62 -3.45 -10.08 -8.69
CA LYS A 62 -3.00 -10.86 -7.53
C LYS A 62 -2.23 -9.97 -6.56
N PRO A 63 -2.21 -10.32 -5.27
CA PRO A 63 -1.39 -9.60 -4.31
C PRO A 63 0.09 -9.60 -4.66
N ILE A 64 0.74 -8.46 -4.50
CA ILE A 64 2.16 -8.22 -4.78
C ILE A 64 2.89 -7.58 -3.59
N TYR A 65 4.22 -7.54 -3.64
CA TYR A 65 5.00 -6.63 -2.80
C TYR A 65 5.27 -5.36 -3.60
N PHE A 66 4.79 -4.22 -3.10
CA PHE A 66 4.98 -2.93 -3.74
C PHE A 66 5.65 -1.98 -2.73
N ARG A 67 6.82 -1.46 -3.08
CA ARG A 67 7.60 -0.55 -2.22
C ARG A 67 7.57 0.85 -2.82
N GLU A 68 7.20 1.82 -2.01
CA GLU A 68 7.28 3.23 -2.37
C GLU A 68 8.70 3.68 -2.74
N PRO A 69 8.85 4.74 -3.55
CA PRO A 69 10.15 5.25 -3.94
C PRO A 69 10.94 5.77 -2.72
N GLU A 70 12.23 5.46 -2.72
CA GLU A 70 13.17 6.01 -1.75
C GLU A 70 13.51 7.46 -2.06
N ILE A 71 13.67 7.75 -3.34
CA ILE A 71 14.06 9.04 -3.86
C ILE A 71 12.96 9.55 -4.78
N ASN A 72 12.35 10.68 -4.41
CA ASN A 72 11.48 11.46 -5.27
C ASN A 72 11.86 12.93 -5.11
N LEU A 73 12.51 13.51 -6.11
CA LEU A 73 13.12 14.84 -6.03
C LEU A 73 12.22 15.90 -6.67
N GLY A 74 11.81 16.87 -5.87
CA GLY A 74 11.18 18.10 -6.35
C GLY A 74 12.24 19.11 -6.79
N VAL A 75 11.98 19.84 -7.88
CA VAL A 75 12.89 20.87 -8.40
C VAL A 75 12.24 22.24 -8.30
N GLY A 76 13.06 23.26 -7.99
CA GLY A 76 12.57 24.63 -7.87
C GLY A 76 11.53 24.78 -6.77
N SER A 77 10.36 25.32 -7.11
CA SER A 77 9.25 25.52 -6.17
C SER A 77 8.64 24.21 -5.65
N ALA A 78 8.90 23.06 -6.28
CA ALA A 78 8.40 21.76 -5.85
C ALA A 78 9.30 21.08 -4.78
N LEU A 79 10.47 21.66 -4.46
CA LEU A 79 11.38 21.10 -3.47
C LEU A 79 10.70 21.02 -2.09
N GLY A 80 10.68 19.82 -1.52
CA GLY A 80 10.06 19.58 -0.21
C GLY A 80 8.54 19.72 -0.18
N GLN A 81 7.88 19.68 -1.35
CA GLN A 81 6.43 19.66 -1.49
C GLN A 81 5.95 18.25 -1.81
N VAL A 82 4.74 17.88 -1.39
CA VAL A 82 4.06 16.67 -1.86
C VAL A 82 3.90 16.77 -3.39
N PRO A 83 4.20 15.70 -4.17
CA PRO A 83 4.50 14.32 -3.77
C PRO A 83 5.99 14.00 -3.53
N HIS A 84 6.89 14.99 -3.55
CA HIS A 84 8.35 14.83 -3.44
C HIS A 84 8.88 14.72 -2.00
N ILE A 85 8.08 14.16 -1.10
CA ILE A 85 8.45 13.91 0.29
C ILE A 85 8.36 12.41 0.51
N THR A 86 9.45 11.78 0.94
CA THR A 86 9.54 10.32 1.10
C THR A 86 9.99 9.93 2.51
N GLY A 87 9.82 8.64 2.84
CA GLY A 87 10.37 8.01 4.04
C GLY A 87 9.92 8.66 5.35
N ALA A 88 10.85 8.83 6.29
CA ALA A 88 10.56 9.37 7.62
C ALA A 88 9.97 10.79 7.59
N ASN A 89 10.32 11.61 6.59
CA ASN A 89 9.74 12.95 6.45
C ASN A 89 8.25 12.89 6.05
N PHE A 90 7.89 11.95 5.15
CA PHE A 90 6.50 11.69 4.79
C PHE A 90 5.72 11.22 6.02
N ARG A 91 6.27 10.26 6.78
CA ARG A 91 5.62 9.77 8.00
C ARG A 91 5.39 10.87 9.02
N LYS A 92 6.40 11.70 9.28
CA LYS A 92 6.29 12.84 10.19
C LYS A 92 5.22 13.83 9.75
N MET A 93 5.12 14.12 8.46
CA MET A 93 4.12 15.06 7.92
C MET A 93 2.69 14.57 8.15
N TYR A 94 2.44 13.27 8.00
CA TYR A 94 1.11 12.68 8.10
C TYR A 94 0.81 12.01 9.45
N GLY A 95 1.73 12.07 10.42
CA GLY A 95 1.55 11.45 11.73
C GLY A 95 1.50 9.92 11.68
N ILE A 96 2.30 9.30 10.81
CA ILE A 96 2.36 7.85 10.64
C ILE A 96 3.39 7.27 11.61
N ASP A 97 2.94 6.37 12.49
CA ASP A 97 3.80 5.70 13.47
C ASP A 97 4.74 4.67 12.82
N ASP A 98 5.93 4.52 13.41
CA ASP A 98 6.88 3.52 12.96
C ASP A 98 6.35 2.09 13.17
N GLY A 99 6.58 1.20 12.20
CA GLY A 99 6.07 -0.17 12.22
C GLY A 99 4.57 -0.33 11.94
N SER A 100 3.80 0.75 11.75
CA SER A 100 2.36 0.65 11.47
C SER A 100 2.05 0.10 10.06
N PRO A 101 0.82 -0.37 9.79
CA PRO A 101 0.40 -0.75 8.44
C PRO A 101 0.56 0.40 7.42
N SER A 102 0.34 1.65 7.83
CA SER A 102 0.55 2.82 6.98
C SER A 102 2.02 3.13 6.73
N HIS A 103 2.93 2.83 7.67
CA HIS A 103 4.37 2.87 7.39
C HIS A 103 4.70 1.90 6.24
N TYR A 104 4.23 0.65 6.35
CA TYR A 104 4.46 -0.38 5.35
C TYR A 104 3.88 -0.01 3.97
N ALA A 105 2.65 0.48 3.94
CA ALA A 105 1.92 0.75 2.70
C ALA A 105 2.32 2.06 2.00
N LEU A 106 2.76 3.08 2.74
CA LEU A 106 2.93 4.44 2.21
C LEU A 106 4.38 4.94 2.24
N THR A 107 5.33 4.15 2.74
CA THR A 107 6.74 4.55 2.75
C THR A 107 7.68 3.38 2.49
N HIS A 108 8.95 3.71 2.28
CA HIS A 108 9.95 2.77 1.79
C HIS A 108 10.89 2.24 2.88
N ASN A 109 10.91 2.87 4.06
CA ASN A 109 11.78 2.47 5.18
C ASN A 109 11.28 1.14 5.77
N ASP A 110 12.21 0.31 6.26
CA ASP A 110 11.94 -1.00 6.86
C ASP A 110 11.10 -1.98 6.03
N PHE A 111 10.93 -1.71 4.72
CA PHE A 111 10.02 -2.45 3.85
C PHE A 111 10.23 -3.97 3.91
N SER A 112 11.46 -4.46 3.87
CA SER A 112 11.73 -5.90 3.93
C SER A 112 11.31 -6.54 5.24
N ALA A 113 11.46 -5.83 6.37
CA ALA A 113 11.04 -6.32 7.67
C ALA A 113 9.51 -6.33 7.76
N LEU A 114 8.87 -5.22 7.38
CA LEU A 114 7.42 -5.05 7.43
C LEU A 114 6.68 -5.92 6.39
N ALA A 115 7.27 -6.16 5.22
CA ALA A 115 6.73 -7.08 4.21
C ALA A 115 6.69 -8.53 4.71
N ASN A 116 7.66 -8.94 5.54
CA ASN A 116 7.63 -10.26 6.17
C ASN A 116 6.53 -10.38 7.23
N GLU A 117 6.11 -9.26 7.80
CA GLU A 117 5.08 -9.20 8.84
C GLU A 117 3.67 -9.08 8.26
N TYR A 118 3.46 -8.10 7.37
CA TYR A 118 2.16 -7.78 6.78
C TYR A 118 1.88 -8.54 5.48
N GLY A 119 2.90 -9.09 4.83
CA GLY A 119 2.74 -9.83 3.58
C GLY A 119 2.43 -8.95 2.38
N ARG A 120 1.87 -9.54 1.32
CA ARG A 120 1.61 -8.86 0.05
C ARG A 120 0.38 -7.94 0.14
N VAL A 121 0.43 -6.81 -0.56
CA VAL A 121 -0.64 -5.82 -0.70
C VAL A 121 -1.42 -6.01 -2.00
N GLY A 122 -2.59 -5.34 -2.11
CA GLY A 122 -3.43 -5.37 -3.30
C GLY A 122 -4.08 -6.73 -3.56
N GLY A 123 -4.41 -6.99 -4.84
CA GLY A 123 -5.21 -8.13 -5.28
C GLY A 123 -6.70 -7.80 -5.31
N LEU A 124 -7.35 -8.04 -6.45
CA LEU A 124 -8.74 -7.58 -6.65
C LEU A 124 -9.78 -8.39 -5.88
N ASP A 125 -9.46 -9.60 -5.43
CA ASP A 125 -10.29 -10.36 -4.49
C ASP A 125 -10.38 -9.69 -3.12
N ARG A 126 -9.26 -9.15 -2.63
CA ARG A 126 -9.19 -8.40 -1.37
C ARG A 126 -9.83 -7.04 -1.52
N VAL A 127 -9.55 -6.32 -2.61
CA VAL A 127 -10.24 -5.07 -2.94
C VAL A 127 -11.76 -5.27 -2.96
N ALA A 128 -12.26 -6.33 -3.59
CA ALA A 128 -13.69 -6.65 -3.59
C ALA A 128 -14.25 -6.83 -2.18
N THR A 129 -13.46 -7.39 -1.26
CA THR A 129 -13.87 -7.55 0.15
C THR A 129 -13.99 -6.19 0.84
N VAL A 130 -13.02 -5.29 0.64
CA VAL A 130 -13.05 -3.92 1.16
C VAL A 130 -14.24 -3.15 0.59
N VAL A 131 -14.44 -3.17 -0.73
CA VAL A 131 -15.56 -2.50 -1.42
C VAL A 131 -16.90 -3.01 -0.89
N LYS A 132 -17.06 -4.33 -0.71
CA LYS A 132 -18.29 -4.91 -0.15
C LYS A 132 -18.54 -4.47 1.27
N SER A 133 -17.50 -4.38 2.10
CA SER A 133 -17.63 -3.88 3.47
C SER A 133 -18.09 -2.43 3.48
N ILE A 134 -17.47 -1.57 2.67
CA ILE A 134 -17.89 -0.16 2.55
C ILE A 134 -19.34 -0.07 2.08
N ARG A 135 -19.73 -0.84 1.06
CA ARG A 135 -21.11 -0.83 0.54
C ARG A 135 -22.14 -1.45 1.50
N ALA A 136 -21.73 -2.32 2.42
CA ALA A 136 -22.62 -2.82 3.46
C ALA A 136 -23.06 -1.70 4.42
N ASP A 137 -22.13 -0.81 4.77
CA ASP A 137 -22.41 0.34 5.62
C ASP A 137 -22.95 1.54 4.83
N ARG A 138 -22.59 1.65 3.55
CA ARG A 138 -22.96 2.73 2.61
C ARG A 138 -23.46 2.17 1.27
N PRO A 139 -24.72 1.74 1.20
CA PRO A 139 -25.28 1.15 -0.02
C PRO A 139 -25.23 2.07 -1.25
N ASP A 140 -25.12 3.39 -1.05
CA ASP A 140 -25.03 4.45 -2.05
C ASP A 140 -23.58 4.87 -2.38
N ALA A 141 -22.57 4.18 -1.85
CA ALA A 141 -21.17 4.48 -2.13
C ALA A 141 -20.81 4.23 -3.61
N ILE A 142 -20.12 5.20 -4.21
CA ILE A 142 -19.73 5.21 -5.62
C ILE A 142 -18.26 4.78 -5.74
N LEU A 143 -17.97 3.76 -6.54
CA LEU A 143 -16.64 3.27 -6.87
C LEU A 143 -16.13 3.93 -8.17
N LEU A 144 -15.03 4.66 -8.07
CA LEU A 144 -14.41 5.43 -9.14
C LEU A 144 -12.98 4.94 -9.40
N ASP A 145 -12.69 4.64 -10.66
CA ASP A 145 -11.36 4.25 -11.13
C ASP A 145 -10.62 5.44 -11.77
N GLY A 146 -9.42 5.75 -11.28
CA GLY A 146 -8.56 6.82 -11.81
C GLY A 146 -7.86 6.48 -13.13
N GLY A 147 -8.04 5.27 -13.66
CA GLY A 147 -7.39 4.81 -14.87
C GLY A 147 -6.05 4.14 -14.58
N ASP A 148 -5.32 3.80 -15.65
CA ASP A 148 -4.10 3.00 -15.58
C ASP A 148 -4.35 1.61 -14.96
N THR A 149 -5.52 1.04 -15.27
CA THR A 149 -6.05 -0.22 -14.76
C THR A 149 -5.92 -1.36 -15.77
N TRP A 150 -6.13 -1.11 -17.08
CA TRP A 150 -6.17 -2.17 -18.12
C TRP A 150 -4.84 -2.37 -18.85
N HIS A 151 -3.71 -2.25 -18.16
CA HIS A 151 -2.39 -2.49 -18.74
C HIS A 151 -1.38 -2.90 -17.66
N GLY A 152 -0.24 -3.51 -18.01
CA GLY A 152 0.90 -3.66 -17.10
C GLY A 152 1.13 -5.06 -16.53
N SER A 153 0.37 -6.06 -16.98
CA SER A 153 0.56 -7.46 -16.58
C SER A 153 0.53 -8.44 -17.75
N TYR A 154 1.08 -9.64 -17.53
CA TYR A 154 1.12 -10.70 -18.55
C TYR A 154 -0.28 -11.18 -18.95
N THR A 155 -1.21 -11.32 -18.00
CA THR A 155 -2.59 -11.75 -18.29
C THR A 155 -3.28 -10.70 -19.13
N CYS A 156 -3.15 -9.43 -18.75
CA CYS A 156 -3.71 -8.32 -19.49
C CYS A 156 -3.17 -8.24 -20.92
N HIS A 157 -1.88 -8.50 -21.13
CA HIS A 157 -1.32 -8.58 -22.48
C HIS A 157 -1.95 -9.72 -23.29
N HIS A 158 -2.12 -10.90 -22.69
CA HIS A 158 -2.69 -12.07 -23.36
C HIS A 158 -4.18 -11.93 -23.67
N THR A 159 -4.93 -11.29 -22.77
CA THR A 159 -6.38 -11.07 -22.90
C THR A 159 -6.73 -9.72 -23.52
N GLN A 160 -5.73 -8.94 -23.95
CA GLN A 160 -5.92 -7.57 -24.46
C GLN A 160 -6.77 -6.69 -23.54
N GLY A 161 -6.54 -6.78 -22.22
CA GLY A 161 -7.27 -6.03 -21.19
C GLY A 161 -8.64 -6.58 -20.78
N GLN A 162 -9.16 -7.62 -21.46
CA GLN A 162 -10.48 -8.18 -21.16
C GLN A 162 -10.58 -8.76 -19.73
N ASP A 163 -9.48 -9.26 -19.16
CA ASP A 163 -9.43 -9.72 -17.78
C ASP A 163 -9.79 -8.60 -16.80
N MET A 164 -9.20 -7.42 -16.98
CA MET A 164 -9.48 -6.24 -16.16
C MET A 164 -10.88 -5.70 -16.39
N VAL A 165 -11.35 -5.62 -17.64
CA VAL A 165 -12.75 -5.25 -17.94
C VAL A 165 -13.72 -6.14 -17.17
N ASN A 166 -13.51 -7.46 -17.20
CA ASN A 166 -14.37 -8.41 -16.49
C ASN A 166 -14.35 -8.21 -14.97
N VAL A 167 -13.18 -7.99 -14.38
CA VAL A 167 -13.07 -7.82 -12.93
C VAL A 167 -13.60 -6.47 -12.47
N MET A 168 -13.35 -5.38 -13.20
CA MET A 168 -13.89 -4.05 -12.87
C MET A 168 -15.42 -4.00 -13.03
N ASN A 169 -15.98 -4.71 -14.01
CA ASN A 169 -17.42 -4.94 -14.12
C ASN A 169 -17.96 -5.73 -12.92
N ALA A 170 -17.28 -6.79 -12.50
CA ALA A 170 -17.68 -7.58 -11.32
C ALA A 170 -17.56 -6.80 -10.00
N LEU A 171 -16.65 -5.82 -9.92
CA LEU A 171 -16.56 -4.85 -8.82
C LEU A 171 -17.67 -3.80 -8.84
N ASN A 172 -18.43 -3.72 -9.93
CA ASN A 172 -19.45 -2.69 -10.17
C ASN A 172 -18.83 -1.29 -10.07
N THR A 173 -17.83 -1.01 -10.89
CA THR A 173 -17.16 0.30 -10.98
C THR A 173 -18.03 1.25 -11.79
N GLU A 174 -18.39 2.42 -11.25
CA GLU A 174 -19.36 3.32 -11.86
C GLU A 174 -18.76 4.24 -12.93
N ALA A 175 -17.50 4.65 -12.79
CA ALA A 175 -16.81 5.46 -13.78
C ALA A 175 -15.30 5.23 -13.73
N MET A 176 -14.64 5.48 -14.86
CA MET A 176 -13.19 5.45 -14.96
C MET A 176 -12.62 6.58 -15.84
N THR A 177 -11.39 7.00 -15.55
CA THR A 177 -10.55 7.77 -16.49
C THR A 177 -9.55 6.86 -17.22
N PHE A 178 -8.83 7.40 -18.21
CA PHE A 178 -8.01 6.60 -19.13
C PHE A 178 -6.65 7.25 -19.38
N HIS A 179 -5.58 6.44 -19.42
CA HIS A 179 -4.26 6.84 -19.90
C HIS A 179 -3.54 5.65 -20.58
N TRP A 180 -3.02 4.67 -19.84
CA TRP A 180 -2.36 3.49 -20.44
C TRP A 180 -3.33 2.59 -21.21
N GLU A 181 -4.63 2.68 -20.95
CA GLU A 181 -5.67 1.98 -21.70
C GLU A 181 -5.57 2.23 -23.21
N PHE A 182 -5.15 3.43 -23.63
CA PHE A 182 -5.01 3.77 -25.05
C PHE A 182 -3.90 3.00 -25.78
N THR A 183 -3.07 2.25 -25.05
CA THR A 183 -2.03 1.38 -25.64
C THR A 183 -2.59 0.03 -26.12
N LEU A 184 -3.78 -0.36 -25.66
CA LEU A 184 -4.46 -1.52 -26.19
C LEU A 184 -4.95 -1.19 -27.60
N VAL A 185 -4.64 -2.05 -28.58
CA VAL A 185 -5.11 -1.83 -29.96
C VAL A 185 -6.64 -1.91 -29.96
N LEU A 186 -7.27 -0.79 -30.30
CA LEU A 186 -8.73 -0.53 -30.35
C LEU A 186 -9.48 -1.40 -31.37
N THR A 187 -9.25 -2.71 -31.38
CA THR A 187 -9.88 -3.56 -32.40
C THR A 187 -11.32 -3.91 -32.04
N GLU A 188 -11.71 -4.01 -30.75
CA GLU A 188 -13.09 -4.46 -30.42
C GLU A 188 -13.78 -3.89 -29.15
N TYR A 189 -13.14 -3.11 -28.27
CA TYR A 189 -13.68 -2.89 -26.90
C TYR A 189 -14.50 -1.62 -26.62
N MET A 190 -14.98 -0.91 -27.64
CA MET A 190 -15.84 0.29 -27.49
C MET A 190 -17.20 0.14 -28.21
N LYS A 191 -17.72 -1.08 -28.34
CA LYS A 191 -19.10 -1.36 -28.76
C LYS A 191 -19.91 -1.88 -27.58
#